data_AF-A0A8B9HLV7-F1
#
_entry.id   AF-A0A8B9HLV7-F1
#
_cell.length_a   1.000
_cell.length_b   1.000
_cell.length_c   1.000
_cell.angle_alpha   90.00
_cell.angle_beta   90.00
_cell.angle_gamma   90.00
#
_symmetry.space_group_name_H-M   'P 1'
#
loop_
_entity.id
_entity.type
_entity.pdbx_description
1 polymer ?
#
loop_
_entity_poly.entity_id
_entity_poly.type
_entity_poly.pdbx_seq_one_letter_code
_entity_poly.pdbx_strand_id
1 'polypeptide(L)'
;SDLPLVLFSKNACHEMLCLRAKRGPTQYCPVRSEEEEEEALRRKLKYFFMSPCDKYHAKGRKPYKLVLQMLKIVIVTVQLVLFGLSNQMVVMFKDENTDTFRHLFLQDYQDDSDGLAVHTQSDVYQHMHYAIDQYLTLSQNSVSMYAYVMGSGVNASALSLCQRYYKKGRIDPVNDTFNIDPRIITDCIGVNPPADPSAPIPDDYKNFTLKFHKLINVTIKFKLKAINIQSIINNEIPDCYTFSVTILFDNRAHSGKVKISLRNQAVITECRDPNVSGHKENYLRVAFDVLVAVVCGLSLALCGRSILRGIALQHEFERFFRQSLGRQVCWADRMEFINGWYLLLIISDVLTIIASFIKIGIETKNLSSYDVCGILMGTSTLLVWVGVIRYLSFFQKYNILIVTLRAAFPSVIRFCCCAAAIYLGYVFCGWIVLGPYHAKFRSLSTVSECLFSLINGDDMFATFSEVERSGTLVWLFSQVYLYTFISLFIYMVLSLFIALITGAYDTITVNSVTLAFEICFRRTSKINMKELI
;
A
#
# COMPACT_ATOMS: atom_id res chain seq x y z
N SER A 1 32.36 12.08 -17.17
CA SER A 1 30.94 12.26 -17.48
C SER A 1 30.08 11.02 -17.24
N ASP A 2 30.60 9.83 -16.91
CA ASP A 2 29.73 8.66 -16.63
C ASP A 2 30.47 7.59 -15.81
N LEU A 3 30.67 7.75 -14.51
CA LEU A 3 31.61 6.88 -13.79
C LEU A 3 31.29 5.37 -13.82
N PRO A 4 30.04 4.90 -13.58
CA PRO A 4 29.70 3.47 -13.59
C PRO A 4 29.53 2.90 -15.00
N LEU A 5 28.99 3.70 -15.93
CA LEU A 5 28.79 3.33 -17.34
C LEU A 5 30.09 3.40 -18.14
N VAL A 6 31.02 4.28 -17.76
CA VAL A 6 32.43 4.25 -18.18
C VAL A 6 33.12 3.08 -17.51
N LEU A 7 32.77 2.63 -16.31
CA LEU A 7 33.34 1.42 -15.70
C LEU A 7 32.89 0.14 -16.44
N PHE A 8 31.62 0.00 -16.82
CA PHE A 8 31.17 -1.15 -17.61
C PHE A 8 31.63 -1.07 -19.08
N SER A 9 31.52 0.11 -19.71
CA SER A 9 32.07 0.34 -21.06
C SER A 9 33.59 0.27 -21.08
N LYS A 10 34.31 0.68 -20.02
CA LYS A 10 35.76 0.49 -19.90
C LYS A 10 36.05 -0.96 -19.59
N ASN A 11 35.36 -1.66 -18.70
CA ASN A 11 35.67 -3.06 -18.37
C ASN A 11 35.40 -3.98 -19.55
N ALA A 12 34.27 -3.83 -20.25
CA ALA A 12 34.01 -4.56 -21.50
C ALA A 12 35.02 -4.18 -22.60
N CYS A 13 35.38 -2.90 -22.71
CA CYS A 13 36.38 -2.45 -23.68
C CYS A 13 37.83 -2.79 -23.26
N HIS A 14 38.12 -2.93 -21.97
CA HIS A 14 39.42 -3.23 -21.38
C HIS A 14 39.63 -4.74 -21.37
N GLU A 15 38.58 -5.54 -21.21
CA GLU A 15 38.61 -6.97 -21.58
C GLU A 15 38.88 -7.13 -23.08
N MET A 16 38.17 -6.41 -23.96
CA MET A 16 38.45 -6.44 -25.41
C MET A 16 39.90 -6.00 -25.73
N LEU A 17 40.43 -4.96 -25.07
CA LEU A 17 41.81 -4.48 -25.27
C LEU A 17 42.88 -5.39 -24.64
N CYS A 18 42.67 -5.94 -23.44
CA CYS A 18 43.60 -6.87 -22.79
C CYS A 18 43.67 -8.22 -23.52
N LEU A 19 42.60 -8.63 -24.21
CA LEU A 19 42.58 -9.86 -25.00
C LEU A 19 43.33 -9.71 -26.33
N ARG A 20 43.46 -8.48 -26.86
CA ARG A 20 44.34 -8.16 -28.00
C ARG A 20 45.81 -8.42 -27.67
N ALA A 21 46.23 -8.22 -26.42
CA ALA A 21 47.61 -8.46 -25.97
C ALA A 21 47.97 -9.95 -25.80
N LYS A 22 46.99 -10.87 -25.86
CA LYS A 22 47.22 -12.33 -25.75
C LYS A 22 47.26 -13.07 -27.10
N ARG A 23 46.98 -12.42 -28.23
CA ARG A 23 47.13 -13.03 -29.57
C ARG A 23 48.50 -12.68 -30.14
N GLY A 24 49.41 -13.67 -30.16
CA GLY A 24 50.66 -13.60 -30.94
C GLY A 24 50.39 -13.59 -32.45
N PRO A 25 51.39 -13.22 -33.28
CA PRO A 25 51.18 -12.94 -34.69
C PRO A 25 51.26 -14.21 -35.55
N THR A 26 50.13 -14.68 -36.07
CA THR A 26 50.11 -15.63 -37.21
C THR A 26 48.95 -15.35 -38.18
N GLN A 27 49.30 -14.55 -39.18
CA GLN A 27 49.02 -14.56 -40.62
C GLN A 27 47.70 -15.10 -41.25
N TYR A 28 47.08 -14.19 -42.00
CA TYR A 28 46.10 -14.24 -43.12
C TYR A 28 44.58 -14.30 -42.86
N CYS A 29 43.88 -13.29 -43.41
CA CYS A 29 42.60 -12.70 -43.01
C CYS A 29 41.34 -13.58 -43.17
N PRO A 30 40.36 -13.41 -42.24
CA PRO A 30 39.37 -12.33 -42.35
C PRO A 30 39.41 -11.37 -41.15
N VAL A 31 40.56 -10.79 -40.81
CA VAL A 31 40.69 -9.89 -39.64
C VAL A 31 39.91 -8.58 -39.85
N ARG A 32 39.74 -8.13 -41.09
CA ARG A 32 39.09 -6.84 -41.39
C ARG A 32 37.57 -6.83 -41.19
N SER A 33 36.88 -7.93 -41.48
CA SER A 33 35.42 -8.03 -41.27
C SER A 33 35.08 -8.17 -39.78
N GLU A 34 35.89 -8.90 -39.01
CA GLU A 34 35.70 -9.02 -37.56
C GLU A 34 35.98 -7.69 -36.83
N GLU A 35 37.01 -6.94 -37.24
CA GLU A 35 37.30 -5.60 -36.69
C GLU A 35 36.19 -4.58 -37.03
N GLU A 36 35.64 -4.63 -38.25
CA GLU A 36 34.51 -3.79 -38.66
C GLU A 36 33.21 -4.14 -37.88
N GLU A 37 32.94 -5.42 -37.63
CA GLU A 37 31.81 -5.88 -36.80
C GLU A 37 31.97 -5.49 -35.32
N GLU A 38 33.18 -5.62 -34.75
CA GLU A 38 33.48 -5.20 -33.37
C GLU A 38 33.26 -3.69 -33.20
N GLU A 39 33.78 -2.88 -34.11
CA GLU A 39 33.58 -1.44 -34.07
C GLU A 39 32.11 -1.05 -34.21
N ALA A 40 31.36 -1.73 -35.07
CA ALA A 40 29.93 -1.49 -35.24
C ALA A 40 29.15 -1.82 -33.97
N LEU A 41 29.43 -2.98 -33.35
CA LEU A 41 28.80 -3.40 -32.09
C LEU A 41 29.16 -2.44 -30.94
N ARG A 42 30.41 -2.01 -30.84
CA ARG A 42 30.88 -1.04 -29.84
C ARG A 42 30.18 0.31 -29.99
N ARG A 43 29.96 0.79 -31.22
CA ARG A 43 29.19 2.02 -31.48
C ARG A 43 27.72 1.85 -31.08
N LYS A 44 27.10 0.70 -31.36
CA LYS A 44 25.72 0.38 -30.93
C LYS A 44 25.59 0.38 -29.40
N LEU A 45 26.52 -0.29 -28.71
CA LEU A 45 26.57 -0.36 -27.24
C LEU A 45 26.72 1.03 -26.62
N LYS A 46 27.70 1.81 -27.08
CA LYS A 46 27.91 3.18 -26.61
C LYS A 46 26.65 4.04 -26.79
N TYR A 47 26.02 3.96 -27.96
CA TYR A 47 24.78 4.69 -28.22
C TYR A 47 23.59 4.19 -27.37
N PHE A 48 23.53 2.90 -27.01
CA PHE A 48 22.48 2.37 -26.14
C PHE A 48 22.56 2.95 -24.73
N PHE A 49 23.77 3.00 -24.16
CA PHE A 49 24.06 3.39 -22.78
C PHE A 49 24.18 4.91 -22.54
N MET A 50 24.35 5.73 -23.60
CA MET A 50 24.36 7.19 -23.48
C MET A 50 23.07 7.78 -22.89
N SER A 51 23.17 8.94 -22.24
CA SER A 51 22.01 9.68 -21.75
C SER A 51 21.13 10.21 -22.91
N PRO A 52 19.83 10.49 -22.68
CA PRO A 52 18.96 11.07 -23.71
C PRO A 52 19.46 12.42 -24.24
N CYS A 53 20.03 13.27 -23.38
CA CYS A 53 20.59 14.56 -23.76
C CYS A 53 21.83 14.40 -24.65
N ASP A 54 22.70 13.42 -24.35
CA ASP A 54 23.85 13.13 -25.19
C ASP A 54 23.45 12.53 -26.54
N LYS A 55 22.38 11.73 -26.58
CA LYS A 55 21.82 11.22 -27.85
C LYS A 55 21.25 12.34 -28.72
N TYR A 56 20.72 13.40 -28.10
CA TYR A 56 20.29 14.60 -28.81
C TYR A 56 21.50 15.37 -29.37
N HIS A 57 22.52 15.64 -28.56
CA HIS A 57 23.74 16.32 -29.01
C HIS A 57 24.51 15.54 -30.09
N ALA A 58 24.55 14.20 -30.01
CA ALA A 58 25.33 13.38 -30.93
C ALA A 58 24.65 13.11 -32.29
N LYS A 59 23.31 13.07 -32.36
CA LYS A 59 22.57 12.68 -33.57
C LYS A 59 21.32 13.52 -33.87
N GLY A 60 21.06 14.60 -33.14
CA GLY A 60 19.87 15.46 -33.32
C GLY A 60 18.52 14.79 -32.99
N ARG A 61 18.52 13.63 -32.33
CA ARG A 61 17.30 12.86 -32.06
C ARG A 61 16.47 13.52 -30.96
N LYS A 62 15.36 14.17 -31.32
CA LYS A 62 14.43 14.82 -30.38
C LYS A 62 13.98 13.88 -29.25
N PRO A 63 14.05 14.30 -27.97
CA PRO A 63 13.81 13.44 -26.80
C PRO A 63 12.32 13.29 -26.45
N TYR A 64 11.48 12.88 -27.41
CA TYR A 64 10.02 12.73 -27.21
C TYR A 64 9.65 11.86 -26.00
N LYS A 65 10.45 10.82 -25.72
CA LYS A 65 10.26 9.95 -24.56
C LYS A 65 10.42 10.70 -23.23
N LEU A 66 11.37 11.63 -23.14
CA LEU A 66 11.58 12.43 -21.93
C LEU A 66 10.39 13.36 -21.70
N VAL A 67 9.98 14.06 -22.76
CA VAL A 67 8.83 15.00 -22.72
C VAL A 67 7.55 14.28 -22.33
N LEU A 68 7.27 13.12 -22.93
CA LEU A 68 6.09 12.31 -22.59
C LEU A 68 6.08 11.89 -21.12
N GLN A 69 7.23 11.54 -20.54
CA GLN A 69 7.30 11.12 -19.14
C GLN A 69 7.13 12.30 -18.19
N MET A 70 7.69 13.47 -18.51
CA MET A 70 7.45 14.69 -17.74
C MET A 70 5.98 15.10 -17.78
N LEU A 71 5.36 15.03 -18.95
CA LEU A 71 3.92 15.26 -19.10
C LEU A 71 3.10 14.25 -18.28
N LYS A 72 3.47 12.97 -18.33
CA LYS A 72 2.81 11.89 -17.57
C LYS A 72 2.84 12.17 -16.07
N ILE A 73 3.97 12.60 -15.50
CA ILE A 73 4.09 12.91 -14.07
C ILE A 73 3.05 13.96 -13.66
N VAL A 74 2.93 15.04 -14.43
CA VAL A 74 1.96 16.12 -14.15
C VAL A 74 0.53 15.60 -14.27
N ILE A 75 0.20 14.93 -15.39
CA ILE A 75 -1.17 14.46 -15.67
C ILE A 75 -1.63 13.43 -14.61
N VAL A 76 -0.81 12.44 -14.28
CA VAL A 76 -1.16 11.42 -13.27
C VAL A 76 -1.28 12.04 -11.87
N THR A 77 -0.43 13.02 -11.53
CA THR A 77 -0.54 13.71 -10.24
C THR A 77 -1.82 14.55 -10.16
N VAL A 78 -2.18 15.27 -11.23
CA VAL A 78 -3.45 16.01 -11.29
C VAL A 78 -4.64 15.05 -11.18
N GLN A 79 -4.58 13.90 -11.86
CA GLN A 79 -5.62 12.86 -11.76
C GLN A 79 -5.79 12.37 -10.32
N LEU A 80 -4.67 12.09 -9.62
CA LEU A 80 -4.67 11.65 -8.23
C LEU A 80 -5.28 12.72 -7.32
N VAL A 81 -4.91 14.00 -7.48
CA VAL A 81 -5.43 15.09 -6.65
C VAL A 81 -6.94 15.27 -6.85
N LEU A 82 -7.41 15.28 -8.10
CA LEU A 82 -8.83 15.38 -8.40
C LEU A 82 -9.63 14.20 -7.83
N PHE A 83 -9.12 12.98 -7.99
CA PHE A 83 -9.73 11.79 -7.39
C PHE A 83 -9.69 11.84 -5.86
N GLY A 84 -8.57 12.27 -5.27
CA GLY A 84 -8.37 12.35 -3.84
C GLY A 84 -9.34 13.30 -3.14
N LEU A 85 -9.62 14.46 -3.74
CA LEU A 85 -10.60 15.41 -3.22
C LEU A 85 -12.03 14.83 -3.22
N SER A 86 -12.41 14.15 -4.31
CA SER A 86 -13.73 13.49 -4.39
C SER A 86 -13.82 12.32 -3.40
N ASN A 87 -12.78 11.46 -3.35
CA ASN A 87 -12.73 10.33 -2.44
C ASN A 87 -12.75 10.75 -0.96
N GLN A 88 -12.04 11.82 -0.60
CA GLN A 88 -12.05 12.36 0.76
C GLN A 88 -13.45 12.75 1.20
N MET A 89 -14.24 13.41 0.34
CA MET A 89 -15.63 13.74 0.67
C MET A 89 -16.50 12.50 0.90
N VAL A 90 -16.34 11.47 0.05
CA VAL A 90 -17.09 10.21 0.19
C VAL A 90 -16.75 9.51 1.51
N VAL A 91 -15.46 9.45 1.87
CA VAL A 91 -15.00 8.83 3.12
C VAL A 91 -15.45 9.63 4.33
N MET A 92 -15.27 10.96 4.32
CA MET A 92 -15.73 11.83 5.42
C MET A 92 -17.24 11.69 5.65
N PHE A 93 -18.05 11.73 4.59
CA PHE A 93 -19.50 11.55 4.71
C PHE A 93 -19.87 10.19 5.31
N LYS A 94 -19.19 9.11 4.90
CA LYS A 94 -19.40 7.78 5.48
C LYS A 94 -18.99 7.71 6.95
N ASP A 95 -17.86 8.30 7.31
CA ASP A 95 -17.32 8.24 8.67
C ASP A 95 -18.13 9.10 9.64
N GLU A 96 -18.50 10.32 9.26
CA GLU A 96 -19.38 11.20 10.05
C GLU A 96 -20.77 10.59 10.26
N ASN A 97 -21.36 9.95 9.24
CA ASN A 97 -22.62 9.22 9.42
C ASN A 97 -22.44 8.00 10.32
N THR A 98 -21.32 7.28 10.21
CA THR A 98 -21.03 6.14 11.09
C THR A 98 -20.92 6.59 12.54
N ASP A 99 -20.29 7.73 12.77
CA ASP A 99 -20.16 8.33 14.10
C ASP A 99 -21.51 8.80 14.65
N THR A 100 -22.29 9.50 13.83
CA THR A 100 -23.68 9.88 14.14
C THR A 100 -24.51 8.66 14.53
N PHE A 101 -24.38 7.53 13.82
CA PHE A 101 -25.09 6.30 14.16
C PHE A 101 -24.64 5.70 15.48
N ARG A 102 -23.38 5.85 15.89
CA ARG A 102 -22.95 5.42 17.23
C ARG A 102 -23.66 6.23 18.30
N HIS A 103 -23.66 7.56 18.18
CA HIS A 103 -24.34 8.45 19.12
C HIS A 103 -25.87 8.27 19.15
N LEU A 104 -26.50 7.98 18.02
CA LEU A 104 -27.95 7.75 17.96
C LEU A 104 -28.38 6.39 18.51
N PHE A 105 -27.68 5.31 18.15
CA PHE A 105 -28.17 3.95 18.44
C PHE A 105 -27.49 3.27 19.62
N LEU A 106 -26.33 3.75 20.08
CA LEU A 106 -25.64 3.21 21.24
C LEU A 106 -25.89 4.11 22.44
N GLN A 107 -26.64 3.62 23.42
CA GLN A 107 -26.88 4.34 24.67
C GLN A 107 -25.55 4.61 25.39
N ASP A 108 -25.38 5.84 25.90
CA ASP A 108 -24.23 6.30 26.69
C ASP A 108 -22.86 6.11 25.99
N TYR A 109 -22.84 6.20 24.65
CA TYR A 109 -21.61 6.14 23.87
C TYR A 109 -20.72 7.38 24.11
N GLN A 110 -19.41 7.15 24.30
CA GLN A 110 -18.39 8.18 24.44
C GLN A 110 -17.24 7.93 23.47
N ASP A 111 -16.73 9.00 22.87
CA ASP A 111 -15.78 8.95 21.74
C ASP A 111 -14.42 8.30 22.10
N ASP A 112 -14.00 8.40 23.37
CA ASP A 112 -12.68 7.93 23.85
C ASP A 112 -12.69 6.49 24.41
N SER A 113 -13.82 5.77 24.34
CA SER A 113 -13.92 4.44 24.93
C SER A 113 -13.47 3.32 23.96
N ASP A 114 -12.56 2.44 24.41
CA ASP A 114 -12.02 1.25 23.71
C ASP A 114 -13.07 0.16 23.32
N GLY A 115 -14.34 0.52 23.44
CA GLY A 115 -15.52 -0.24 23.08
C GLY A 115 -16.53 -0.31 24.22
N LEU A 116 -17.77 0.07 23.92
CA LEU A 116 -18.91 -0.07 24.83
C LEU A 116 -19.13 -1.54 25.19
N ALA A 117 -19.28 -1.83 26.47
CA ALA A 117 -19.57 -3.17 26.96
C ALA A 117 -20.51 -3.12 28.16
N VAL A 118 -21.33 -4.16 28.28
CA VAL A 118 -22.32 -4.30 29.34
C VAL A 118 -22.10 -5.59 30.12
N HIS A 119 -22.48 -5.58 31.39
CA HIS A 119 -22.17 -6.64 32.34
C HIS A 119 -23.40 -7.33 32.94
N THR A 120 -24.59 -6.75 32.81
CA THR A 120 -25.83 -7.33 33.33
C THR A 120 -26.80 -7.69 32.19
N GLN A 121 -27.69 -8.65 32.46
CA GLN A 121 -28.72 -9.05 31.49
C GLN A 121 -29.74 -7.93 31.25
N SER A 122 -30.09 -7.16 32.30
CA SER A 122 -30.98 -6.01 32.19
C SER A 122 -30.40 -4.94 31.27
N ASP A 123 -29.10 -4.66 31.38
CA ASP A 123 -28.44 -3.67 30.52
C ASP A 123 -28.43 -4.14 29.06
N VAL A 124 -28.21 -5.44 28.80
CA VAL A 124 -28.31 -5.97 27.43
C VAL A 124 -29.68 -5.70 26.82
N TYR A 125 -30.77 -5.97 27.56
CA TYR A 125 -32.12 -5.65 27.09
C TYR A 125 -32.33 -4.15 26.93
N GLN A 126 -31.86 -3.34 27.87
CA GLN A 126 -32.00 -1.89 27.83
C GLN A 126 -31.31 -1.28 26.60
N HIS A 127 -30.05 -1.61 26.35
CA HIS A 127 -29.32 -1.14 25.17
C HIS A 127 -29.93 -1.67 23.87
N MET A 128 -30.46 -2.90 23.86
CA MET A 128 -31.16 -3.46 22.71
C MET A 128 -32.45 -2.71 22.41
N HIS A 129 -33.28 -2.46 23.42
CA HIS A 129 -34.54 -1.74 23.28
C HIS A 129 -34.29 -0.28 22.89
N TYR A 130 -33.33 0.39 23.54
CA TYR A 130 -32.92 1.75 23.19
C TYR A 130 -32.56 1.88 21.71
N ALA A 131 -31.74 0.98 21.18
CA ALA A 131 -31.35 1.00 19.77
C ALA A 131 -32.55 0.84 18.81
N ILE A 132 -33.53 0.02 19.17
CA ILE A 132 -34.75 -0.20 18.39
C ILE A 132 -35.68 1.01 18.50
N ASP A 133 -35.88 1.55 19.69
CA ASP A 133 -36.72 2.73 19.91
C ASP A 133 -36.18 3.94 19.15
N GLN A 134 -34.87 4.20 19.22
CA GLN A 134 -34.22 5.26 18.45
C GLN A 134 -34.32 5.04 16.94
N TYR A 135 -34.31 3.78 16.48
CA TYR A 135 -34.58 3.48 15.07
C TYR A 135 -36.03 3.81 14.69
N LEU A 136 -37.01 3.53 15.55
CA LEU A 136 -38.42 3.78 15.27
C LEU A 136 -38.74 5.29 15.30
N THR A 137 -38.09 6.06 16.17
CA THR A 137 -38.24 7.52 16.27
C THR A 137 -37.23 8.33 15.44
N LEU A 138 -36.43 7.67 14.60
CA LEU A 138 -35.31 8.30 13.88
C LEU A 138 -35.73 9.55 13.09
N SER A 139 -36.89 9.49 12.42
CA SER A 139 -37.42 10.62 11.64
C SER A 139 -37.74 11.89 12.45
N GLN A 140 -37.95 11.76 13.76
CA GLN A 140 -38.26 12.87 14.66
C GLN A 140 -37.03 13.38 15.40
N ASN A 141 -36.12 12.47 15.78
CA ASN A 141 -34.99 12.78 16.66
C ASN A 141 -33.69 13.14 15.91
N SER A 142 -33.53 12.70 14.66
CA SER A 142 -32.28 12.91 13.93
C SER A 142 -32.22 14.28 13.24
N VAL A 143 -31.02 14.88 13.21
CA VAL A 143 -30.75 16.14 12.50
C VAL A 143 -30.76 15.95 10.98
N SER A 144 -30.32 14.78 10.52
CA SER A 144 -30.23 14.46 9.09
C SER A 144 -31.47 13.70 8.62
N MET A 145 -31.85 13.89 7.35
CA MET A 145 -32.99 13.19 6.77
C MET A 145 -32.61 11.77 6.34
N TYR A 146 -32.85 10.80 7.23
CA TYR A 146 -32.72 9.38 6.92
C TYR A 146 -34.06 8.78 6.48
N ALA A 147 -34.03 8.00 5.39
CA ALA A 147 -35.18 7.23 4.92
C ALA A 147 -35.01 5.74 5.20
N TYR A 148 -36.07 5.08 5.65
CA TYR A 148 -36.07 3.63 5.89
C TYR A 148 -36.10 2.83 4.58
N VAL A 149 -35.49 1.65 4.58
CA VAL A 149 -35.56 0.70 3.47
C VAL A 149 -36.38 -0.53 3.89
N MET A 150 -37.64 -0.56 3.42
CA MET A 150 -38.55 -1.68 3.62
C MET A 150 -38.08 -2.93 2.87
N GLY A 151 -38.46 -4.12 3.35
CA GLY A 151 -38.17 -5.39 2.68
C GLY A 151 -36.72 -5.88 2.81
N SER A 152 -35.89 -5.22 3.61
CA SER A 152 -34.48 -5.57 3.78
C SER A 152 -34.21 -6.56 4.93
N GLY A 153 -35.15 -6.67 5.88
CA GLY A 153 -35.12 -7.55 7.04
C GLY A 153 -35.92 -8.85 6.85
N VAL A 154 -36.01 -9.62 7.93
CA VAL A 154 -36.73 -10.90 7.96
C VAL A 154 -38.23 -10.65 7.85
N ASN A 155 -38.96 -11.51 7.13
CA ASN A 155 -40.39 -11.34 6.85
C ASN A 155 -40.72 -10.01 6.13
N ALA A 156 -39.84 -9.57 5.24
CA ALA A 156 -39.94 -8.30 4.52
C ALA A 156 -40.00 -7.06 5.42
N SER A 157 -39.47 -7.15 6.64
CA SER A 157 -39.39 -6.01 7.55
C SER A 157 -38.32 -4.99 7.15
N ALA A 158 -38.31 -3.83 7.81
CA ALA A 158 -37.26 -2.82 7.66
C ALA A 158 -36.04 -3.09 8.56
N LEU A 159 -36.28 -3.59 9.76
CA LEU A 159 -35.26 -3.96 10.75
C LEU A 159 -35.36 -5.45 11.07
N SER A 160 -34.23 -6.12 11.22
CA SER A 160 -34.14 -7.50 11.71
C SER A 160 -33.35 -7.57 13.01
N LEU A 161 -34.00 -8.06 14.07
CA LEU A 161 -33.36 -8.42 15.32
C LEU A 161 -33.15 -9.94 15.33
N CYS A 162 -31.90 -10.38 15.43
CA CYS A 162 -31.56 -11.80 15.42
C CYS A 162 -30.69 -12.17 16.61
N GLN A 163 -30.96 -13.31 17.24
CA GLN A 163 -30.06 -13.96 18.18
C GLN A 163 -29.43 -15.20 17.52
N ARG A 164 -28.15 -15.44 17.80
CA ARG A 164 -27.47 -16.70 17.45
C ARG A 164 -27.08 -17.42 18.71
N TYR A 165 -27.43 -18.69 18.80
CA TYR A 165 -27.16 -19.49 19.97
C TYR A 165 -26.88 -20.96 19.63
N TYR A 166 -26.22 -21.68 20.53
CA TYR A 166 -25.96 -23.11 20.36
C TYR A 166 -27.23 -23.94 20.47
N LYS A 167 -27.39 -24.97 19.63
CA LYS A 167 -28.60 -25.80 19.61
C LYS A 167 -28.91 -26.40 20.99
N LYS A 168 -27.88 -26.94 21.64
CA LYS A 168 -27.89 -27.35 23.05
C LYS A 168 -26.77 -26.62 23.78
N GLY A 169 -27.02 -26.16 25.00
CA GLY A 169 -26.03 -25.45 25.81
C GLY A 169 -26.38 -25.55 27.28
N ARG A 170 -26.41 -26.77 27.82
CA ARG A 170 -26.58 -26.97 29.26
C ARG A 170 -25.19 -26.86 29.87
N ILE A 171 -24.95 -25.78 30.61
CA ILE A 171 -23.69 -25.52 31.32
C ILE A 171 -24.08 -25.44 32.80
N ASP A 172 -23.53 -26.33 33.61
CA ASP A 172 -23.76 -26.38 35.06
C ASP A 172 -22.42 -26.27 35.78
N PRO A 173 -21.99 -25.03 36.11
CA PRO A 173 -20.74 -24.79 36.81
C PRO A 173 -20.71 -25.37 38.23
N VAL A 174 -21.87 -25.67 38.83
CA VAL A 174 -21.92 -26.23 40.20
C VAL A 174 -21.46 -27.69 40.19
N ASN A 175 -21.79 -28.42 39.12
CA ASN A 175 -21.46 -29.83 38.96
C ASN A 175 -20.27 -30.06 38.01
N ASP A 176 -19.60 -29.00 37.54
CA ASP A 176 -18.53 -29.06 36.53
C ASP A 176 -18.90 -29.84 35.26
N THR A 177 -20.19 -29.85 34.88
CA THR A 177 -20.69 -30.59 33.71
C THR A 177 -21.23 -29.66 32.64
N PHE A 178 -21.02 -30.03 31.38
CA PHE A 178 -21.60 -29.34 30.24
C PHE A 178 -22.03 -30.31 29.13
N ASN A 179 -23.08 -29.95 28.41
CA ASN A 179 -23.55 -30.64 27.21
C ASN A 179 -23.92 -29.59 26.16
N ILE A 180 -23.03 -29.43 25.18
CA ILE A 180 -23.11 -28.40 24.14
C ILE A 180 -23.18 -29.08 22.77
N ASP A 181 -24.16 -28.68 21.96
CA ASP A 181 -24.20 -28.98 20.53
C ASP A 181 -23.77 -27.71 19.78
N PRO A 182 -22.58 -27.68 19.15
CA PRO A 182 -22.01 -26.47 18.56
C PRO A 182 -22.78 -25.99 17.32
N ARG A 183 -23.81 -26.71 16.85
CA ARG A 183 -24.66 -26.26 15.75
C ARG A 183 -25.36 -24.95 16.13
N ILE A 184 -25.16 -23.93 15.30
CA ILE A 184 -25.69 -22.59 15.51
C ILE A 184 -27.13 -22.52 15.01
N ILE A 185 -28.05 -22.11 15.87
CA ILE A 185 -29.42 -21.75 15.51
C ILE A 185 -29.51 -20.23 15.47
N THR A 186 -30.12 -19.70 14.42
CA THR A 186 -30.42 -18.28 14.28
C THR A 186 -31.92 -18.10 14.39
N ASP A 187 -32.34 -17.26 15.32
CA ASP A 187 -33.74 -16.91 15.56
C ASP A 187 -33.90 -15.40 15.40
N CYS A 188 -34.85 -14.98 14.57
CA CYS A 188 -34.97 -13.60 14.13
C CYS A 188 -36.42 -13.13 14.14
N ILE A 189 -36.60 -11.86 14.49
CA ILE A 189 -37.87 -11.13 14.33
C ILE A 189 -37.67 -9.91 13.43
N GLY A 190 -38.72 -9.54 12.71
CA GLY A 190 -38.76 -8.35 11.88
C GLY A 190 -39.53 -7.24 12.59
N VAL A 191 -38.99 -6.01 12.57
CA VAL A 191 -39.65 -4.81 13.10
C VAL A 191 -39.78 -3.79 11.97
N ASN A 192 -40.95 -3.17 11.88
CA ASN A 192 -41.22 -2.12 10.89
C ASN A 192 -41.40 -0.77 11.57
N PRO A 193 -40.85 0.32 11.01
CA PRO A 193 -41.18 1.65 11.47
C PRO A 193 -42.67 1.93 11.24
N PRO A 194 -43.30 2.73 12.11
CA PRO A 194 -44.70 3.11 11.92
C PRO A 194 -44.87 3.86 10.59
N ALA A 195 -45.99 3.58 9.90
CA ALA A 195 -46.30 4.21 8.61
C ALA A 195 -46.61 5.71 8.76
N ASP A 196 -47.08 6.12 9.94
CA ASP A 196 -47.37 7.50 10.32
C ASP A 196 -46.60 7.81 11.62
N PRO A 197 -45.86 8.93 11.71
CA PRO A 197 -45.17 9.35 12.94
C PRO A 197 -46.08 9.52 14.18
N SER A 198 -47.40 9.59 14.00
CA SER A 198 -48.39 9.62 15.10
C SER A 198 -48.90 8.24 15.55
N ALA A 199 -48.56 7.18 14.82
CA ALA A 199 -49.00 5.83 15.16
C ALA A 199 -48.20 5.24 16.35
N PRO A 200 -48.83 4.39 17.18
CA PRO A 200 -48.14 3.77 18.31
C PRO A 200 -46.97 2.90 17.85
N ILE A 201 -45.87 2.98 18.61
CA ILE A 201 -44.64 2.23 18.35
C ILE A 201 -44.94 0.72 18.52
N PRO A 202 -44.57 -0.14 17.56
CA PRO A 202 -44.76 -1.58 17.69
C PRO A 202 -43.97 -2.16 18.86
N ASP A 203 -44.65 -2.84 19.79
CA ASP A 203 -44.04 -3.42 21.00
C ASP A 203 -43.70 -4.91 20.88
N ASP A 204 -43.94 -5.53 19.72
CA ASP A 204 -43.74 -6.98 19.50
C ASP A 204 -42.31 -7.45 19.81
N TYR A 205 -41.32 -6.57 19.62
CA TYR A 205 -39.92 -6.87 19.87
C TYR A 205 -39.59 -7.01 21.36
N LYS A 206 -40.40 -6.42 22.27
CA LYS A 206 -40.20 -6.50 23.72
C LYS A 206 -40.45 -7.90 24.27
N ASN A 207 -41.20 -8.73 23.54
CA ASN A 207 -41.44 -10.14 23.89
C ASN A 207 -40.29 -11.06 23.47
N PHE A 208 -39.20 -10.54 22.89
CA PHE A 208 -38.08 -11.33 22.39
C PHE A 208 -37.14 -11.78 23.52
N THR A 209 -37.28 -13.03 23.95
CA THR A 209 -36.46 -13.60 25.05
C THR A 209 -35.09 -14.10 24.57
N LEU A 210 -34.02 -13.53 25.12
CA LEU A 210 -32.64 -13.92 24.86
C LEU A 210 -32.22 -15.14 25.70
N LYS A 211 -31.56 -16.12 25.07
CA LYS A 211 -31.10 -17.35 25.73
C LYS A 211 -29.65 -17.23 26.20
N PHE A 212 -29.36 -16.36 27.17
CA PHE A 212 -28.00 -16.01 27.62
C PHE A 212 -27.06 -17.20 27.89
N HIS A 213 -27.56 -18.28 28.50
CA HIS A 213 -26.79 -19.49 28.81
C HIS A 213 -26.16 -20.18 27.58
N LYS A 214 -26.67 -19.91 26.38
CA LYS A 214 -26.18 -20.49 25.12
C LYS A 214 -26.04 -19.46 24.00
N LEU A 215 -26.14 -18.17 24.35
CA LEU A 215 -26.13 -17.04 23.43
C LEU A 215 -24.70 -16.76 22.95
N ILE A 216 -24.50 -16.78 21.64
CA ILE A 216 -23.23 -16.42 21.01
C ILE A 216 -23.19 -14.92 20.76
N ASN A 217 -24.23 -14.38 20.11
CA ASN A 217 -24.38 -12.95 19.88
C ASN A 217 -25.82 -12.56 19.53
N VAL A 218 -26.11 -11.26 19.65
CA VAL A 218 -27.33 -10.63 19.13
C VAL A 218 -26.92 -9.64 18.06
N THR A 219 -27.67 -9.59 16.97
CA THR A 219 -27.45 -8.66 15.86
C THR A 219 -28.72 -7.91 15.54
N ILE A 220 -28.64 -6.58 15.52
CA ILE A 220 -29.68 -5.68 14.99
C ILE A 220 -29.17 -5.20 13.64
N LYS A 221 -29.94 -5.46 12.57
CA LYS A 221 -29.58 -5.04 11.22
C LYS A 221 -30.72 -4.28 10.58
N PHE A 222 -30.38 -3.17 9.96
CA PHE A 222 -31.33 -2.36 9.20
C PHE A 222 -30.57 -1.56 8.13
N LYS A 223 -31.33 -1.02 7.18
CA LYS A 223 -30.78 -0.15 6.13
C LYS A 223 -31.42 1.23 6.19
N LEU A 224 -30.58 2.26 6.05
CA LEU A 224 -30.98 3.66 5.98
C LEU A 224 -30.49 4.26 4.67
N LYS A 225 -31.28 5.14 4.08
CA LYS A 225 -30.89 5.95 2.93
C LYS A 225 -30.64 7.39 3.34
N ALA A 226 -29.61 7.99 2.77
CA ALA A 226 -29.33 9.42 2.89
C ALA A 226 -28.78 9.94 1.56
N ILE A 227 -28.84 11.25 1.37
CA ILE A 227 -28.33 11.94 0.19
C ILE A 227 -27.15 12.80 0.60
N ASN A 228 -26.02 12.69 -0.10
CA ASN A 228 -24.86 13.54 0.18
C ASN A 228 -24.98 14.87 -0.59
N ILE A 229 -25.48 15.89 0.09
CA ILE A 229 -25.70 17.24 -0.47
C ILE A 229 -24.37 18.00 -0.63
N GLN A 230 -23.32 17.64 0.12
CA GLN A 230 -22.03 18.33 0.10
C GLN A 230 -21.37 18.30 -1.29
N SER A 231 -21.65 17.28 -2.10
CA SER A 231 -21.16 17.15 -3.48
C SER A 231 -21.51 18.35 -4.36
N ILE A 232 -22.61 19.07 -4.08
CA ILE A 232 -23.02 20.25 -4.85
C ILE A 232 -21.96 21.36 -4.78
N ILE A 233 -21.24 21.50 -3.66
CA ILE A 233 -20.21 22.53 -3.46
C ILE A 233 -19.08 22.38 -4.51
N ASN A 234 -18.81 21.15 -4.94
CA ASN A 234 -17.78 20.83 -5.92
C ASN A 234 -18.33 20.67 -7.34
N ASN A 235 -19.53 21.20 -7.61
CA ASN A 235 -20.26 21.02 -8.85
C ASN A 235 -20.37 19.54 -9.24
N GLU A 236 -20.66 18.65 -8.28
CA GLU A 236 -20.97 17.24 -8.49
C GLU A 236 -22.45 16.98 -8.14
N ILE A 237 -23.09 16.06 -8.87
CA ILE A 237 -24.47 15.65 -8.56
C ILE A 237 -24.46 14.85 -7.25
N PRO A 238 -25.37 15.13 -6.30
CA PRO A 238 -25.52 14.35 -5.07
C PRO A 238 -25.72 12.85 -5.34
N ASP A 239 -24.97 12.04 -4.62
CA ASP A 239 -25.13 10.59 -4.62
C ASP A 239 -26.11 10.12 -3.53
N CYS A 240 -26.82 9.04 -3.83
CA CYS A 240 -27.72 8.37 -2.90
C CYS A 240 -26.96 7.24 -2.19
N TYR A 241 -26.82 7.37 -0.87
CA TYR A 241 -26.14 6.40 -0.02
C TYR A 241 -27.17 5.48 0.62
N THR A 242 -26.89 4.17 0.60
CA THR A 242 -27.60 3.18 1.40
C THR A 242 -26.64 2.62 2.45
N PHE A 243 -26.84 3.02 3.70
CA PHE A 243 -26.10 2.56 4.86
C PHE A 243 -26.71 1.26 5.38
N SER A 244 -25.91 0.21 5.46
CA SER A 244 -26.25 -1.06 6.08
C SER A 244 -25.65 -1.09 7.48
N VAL A 245 -26.46 -0.76 8.47
CA VAL A 245 -26.05 -0.66 9.87
C VAL A 245 -26.24 -2.03 10.53
N THR A 246 -25.21 -2.49 11.23
CA THR A 246 -25.24 -3.71 12.04
C THR A 246 -24.72 -3.41 13.44
N ILE A 247 -25.61 -3.51 14.43
CA ILE A 247 -25.25 -3.46 15.84
C ILE A 247 -25.05 -4.89 16.32
N LEU A 248 -23.87 -5.17 16.87
CA LEU A 248 -23.44 -6.49 17.31
C LEU A 248 -23.20 -6.48 18.82
N PHE A 249 -23.95 -7.32 19.53
CA PHE A 249 -23.73 -7.67 20.93
C PHE A 249 -22.97 -9.00 20.97
N ASP A 250 -21.66 -8.95 21.18
CA ASP A 250 -20.78 -10.11 21.15
C ASP A 250 -20.61 -10.74 22.53
N ASN A 251 -21.03 -12.00 22.67
CA ASN A 251 -20.91 -12.81 23.87
C ASN A 251 -20.09 -14.10 23.62
N ARG A 252 -19.29 -14.16 22.55
CA ARG A 252 -18.53 -15.38 22.18
C ARG A 252 -17.60 -15.89 23.27
N ALA A 253 -17.05 -15.01 24.09
CA ALA A 253 -16.14 -15.35 25.18
C ALA A 253 -16.87 -15.92 26.41
N HIS A 254 -18.19 -15.74 26.53
CA HIS A 254 -18.99 -16.12 27.70
C HIS A 254 -18.37 -15.68 29.06
N SER A 255 -17.70 -14.52 29.07
CA SER A 255 -16.94 -14.02 30.23
C SER A 255 -17.76 -13.13 31.18
N GLY A 256 -19.07 -13.01 30.98
CA GLY A 256 -19.92 -12.06 31.71
C GLY A 256 -19.77 -10.60 31.23
N LYS A 257 -19.02 -10.37 30.14
CA LYS A 257 -18.89 -9.07 29.47
C LYS A 257 -19.39 -9.20 28.03
N VAL A 258 -20.46 -8.48 27.69
CA VAL A 258 -20.98 -8.43 26.32
C VAL A 258 -20.46 -7.17 25.65
N LYS A 259 -19.66 -7.31 24.59
CA LYS A 259 -19.12 -6.17 23.84
C LYS A 259 -20.14 -5.70 22.80
N ILE A 260 -20.47 -4.41 22.81
CA ILE A 260 -21.39 -3.81 21.85
C ILE A 260 -20.56 -3.07 20.81
N SER A 261 -20.85 -3.29 19.52
CA SER A 261 -20.17 -2.59 18.43
C SER A 261 -21.14 -2.29 17.30
N LEU A 262 -20.99 -1.12 16.68
CA LEU A 262 -21.73 -0.72 15.50
C LEU A 262 -20.81 -0.78 14.28
N ARG A 263 -21.25 -1.49 13.24
CA ARG A 263 -20.59 -1.54 11.94
C ARG A 263 -21.52 -0.96 10.88
N ASN A 264 -20.98 -0.08 10.06
CA ASN A 264 -21.69 0.53 8.94
C ASN A 264 -21.00 0.17 7.62
N GLN A 265 -21.78 -0.29 6.65
CA GLN A 265 -21.33 -0.49 5.27
C GLN A 265 -22.19 0.37 4.35
N ALA A 266 -21.56 1.26 3.59
CA ALA A 266 -22.25 2.15 2.66
C ALA A 266 -22.19 1.60 1.23
N VAL A 267 -23.33 1.58 0.55
CA VAL A 267 -23.42 1.36 -0.90
C VAL A 267 -23.84 2.66 -1.56
N ILE A 268 -23.11 3.06 -2.58
CA ILE A 268 -23.29 4.33 -3.29
C ILE A 268 -24.02 4.04 -4.60
N THR A 269 -25.09 4.78 -4.86
CA THR A 269 -25.92 4.64 -6.06
C THR A 269 -26.30 6.02 -6.60
N GLU A 270 -26.52 6.12 -7.90
CA GLU A 270 -27.07 7.34 -8.50
C GLU A 270 -28.53 7.54 -8.05
N CYS A 271 -28.88 8.78 -7.71
CA CYS A 271 -30.26 9.11 -7.38
C CYS A 271 -31.14 9.09 -8.64
N ARG A 272 -32.42 8.71 -8.49
CA ARG A 272 -33.37 8.72 -9.61
C ARG A 272 -33.74 10.18 -9.95
N ASP A 273 -33.54 10.56 -11.20
CA ASP A 273 -33.91 11.86 -11.79
C ASP A 273 -33.35 13.09 -11.03
N PRO A 274 -32.02 13.27 -10.93
CA PRO A 274 -31.43 14.42 -10.24
C PRO A 274 -31.64 15.71 -11.05
N ASN A 275 -32.24 16.73 -10.42
CA ASN A 275 -32.41 18.05 -11.03
C ASN A 275 -31.62 19.11 -10.25
N VAL A 276 -30.51 19.58 -10.83
CA VAL A 276 -29.67 20.66 -10.27
C VAL A 276 -29.48 21.73 -11.35
N SER A 277 -29.95 22.95 -11.07
CA SER A 277 -29.86 24.07 -12.01
C SER A 277 -28.40 24.51 -12.25
N GLY A 278 -27.99 24.65 -13.51
CA GLY A 278 -26.69 25.24 -13.88
C GLY A 278 -25.50 24.27 -13.93
N HIS A 279 -25.74 22.96 -13.89
CA HIS A 279 -24.68 21.95 -13.89
C HIS A 279 -24.03 21.77 -15.27
N LYS A 280 -22.69 21.84 -15.34
CA LYS A 280 -21.89 21.50 -16.53
C LYS A 280 -21.54 20.01 -16.47
N GLU A 281 -21.76 19.31 -17.57
CA GLU A 281 -21.70 17.84 -17.67
C GLU A 281 -20.33 17.23 -17.27
N ASN A 282 -20.38 16.02 -16.70
CA ASN A 282 -19.24 15.19 -16.26
C ASN A 282 -18.25 14.76 -17.37
N TYR A 283 -18.51 15.08 -18.64
CA TYR A 283 -17.68 14.64 -19.76
C TYR A 283 -16.22 15.09 -19.67
N LEU A 284 -15.93 16.23 -19.03
CA LEU A 284 -14.57 16.75 -18.94
C LEU A 284 -13.66 15.88 -18.07
N ARG A 285 -14.18 15.31 -16.97
CA ARG A 285 -13.41 14.44 -16.06
C ARG A 285 -13.13 13.08 -16.69
N VAL A 286 -14.15 12.48 -17.29
CA VAL A 286 -14.01 11.23 -18.05
C VAL A 286 -13.04 11.41 -19.22
N ALA A 287 -13.14 12.52 -19.97
CA ALA A 287 -12.20 12.82 -21.05
C ALA A 287 -10.75 12.97 -20.56
N PHE A 288 -10.56 13.57 -19.37
CA PHE A 288 -9.25 13.67 -18.74
C PHE A 288 -8.69 12.30 -18.33
N ASP A 289 -9.52 11.40 -17.78
CA ASP A 289 -9.10 10.04 -17.43
C ASP A 289 -8.75 9.20 -18.66
N VAL A 290 -9.50 9.35 -19.75
CA VAL A 290 -9.16 8.73 -21.04
C VAL A 290 -7.83 9.27 -21.57
N LEU A 291 -7.60 10.59 -21.48
CA LEU A 291 -6.31 11.20 -21.85
C LEU A 291 -5.16 10.61 -21.02
N VAL A 292 -5.34 10.40 -19.72
CA VAL A 292 -4.31 9.77 -18.86
C VAL A 292 -4.01 8.36 -19.34
N ALA A 293 -5.05 7.55 -19.59
CA ALA A 293 -4.88 6.18 -20.08
C ALA A 293 -4.14 6.14 -21.42
N VAL A 294 -4.42 7.07 -22.34
CA VAL A 294 -3.72 7.18 -23.63
C VAL A 294 -2.25 7.56 -23.45
N VAL A 295 -1.94 8.57 -22.61
CA VAL A 295 -0.55 8.98 -22.34
C VAL A 295 0.25 7.84 -21.68
N CYS A 296 -0.35 7.13 -20.74
CA CYS A 296 0.24 5.94 -20.11
C CYS A 296 0.41 4.79 -21.10
N GLY A 297 -0.55 4.57 -22.01
CA GLY A 297 -0.44 3.57 -23.07
C GLY A 297 0.70 3.87 -24.05
N LEU A 298 0.87 5.13 -24.45
CA LEU A 298 2.01 5.57 -25.26
C LEU A 298 3.34 5.42 -24.51
N SER A 299 3.37 5.75 -23.22
CA SER A 299 4.53 5.55 -22.34
C SER A 299 4.91 4.07 -22.28
N LEU A 300 3.93 3.20 -22.03
CA LEU A 300 4.09 1.75 -21.94
C LEU A 300 4.67 1.18 -23.24
N ALA A 301 4.13 1.57 -24.39
CA ALA A 301 4.63 1.12 -25.69
C ALA A 301 6.09 1.58 -25.96
N LEU A 302 6.43 2.83 -25.65
CA LEU A 302 7.79 3.36 -25.84
C LEU A 302 8.80 2.75 -24.86
N CYS A 303 8.39 2.48 -23.62
CA CYS A 303 9.20 1.80 -22.61
C CYS A 303 9.38 0.33 -22.94
N GLY A 304 8.32 -0.38 -23.31
CA GLY A 304 8.36 -1.77 -23.77
C GLY A 304 9.26 -1.95 -24.98
N ARG A 305 9.15 -1.08 -26.01
CA ARG A 305 10.06 -1.07 -27.16
C ARG A 305 11.53 -0.87 -26.76
N SER A 306 11.79 -0.11 -25.70
CA SER A 306 13.15 0.11 -25.21
C SER A 306 13.72 -1.14 -24.52
N ILE A 307 12.91 -1.88 -23.77
CA ILE A 307 13.31 -3.16 -23.17
C ILE A 307 13.53 -4.21 -24.26
N LEU A 308 12.61 -4.34 -25.23
CA LEU A 308 12.77 -5.26 -26.36
C LEU A 308 14.06 -5.00 -27.15
N ARG A 309 14.41 -3.73 -27.37
CA ARG A 309 15.70 -3.36 -27.98
C ARG A 309 16.90 -3.74 -27.11
N GLY A 310 16.79 -3.63 -25.79
CA GLY A 310 17.83 -4.07 -24.86
C GLY A 310 18.04 -5.59 -24.93
N ILE A 311 16.95 -6.36 -24.94
CA ILE A 311 16.99 -7.83 -25.06
C ILE A 311 17.56 -8.26 -26.42
N ALA A 312 17.15 -7.60 -27.51
CA ALA A 312 17.69 -7.88 -28.83
C ALA A 312 19.20 -7.59 -28.91
N LEU A 313 19.65 -6.46 -28.34
CA LEU A 313 21.07 -6.10 -28.29
C LEU A 313 21.87 -7.05 -27.39
N GLN A 314 21.26 -7.53 -26.30
CA GLN A 314 21.86 -8.54 -25.43
C GLN A 314 22.09 -9.86 -26.18
N HIS A 315 21.13 -10.31 -26.99
CA HIS A 315 21.29 -11.51 -27.81
C HIS A 315 22.36 -11.33 -28.91
N GLU A 316 22.44 -10.15 -29.52
CA GLU A 316 23.49 -9.81 -30.49
C GLU A 316 24.87 -9.82 -29.82
N PHE A 317 24.98 -9.21 -28.63
CA PHE A 317 26.20 -9.20 -27.84
C PHE A 317 26.63 -10.61 -27.41
N GLU A 318 25.72 -11.43 -26.90
CA GLU A 318 26.04 -12.81 -26.49
C GLU A 318 26.49 -13.66 -27.68
N ARG A 319 25.85 -13.51 -28.85
CA ARG A 319 26.24 -14.23 -30.06
C ARG A 319 27.66 -13.88 -30.49
N PHE A 320 27.96 -12.57 -30.55
CA PHE A 320 29.30 -12.09 -30.87
C PHE A 320 30.34 -12.57 -29.85
N PHE A 321 30.06 -12.48 -28.55
CA PHE A 321 30.98 -12.93 -27.50
C PHE A 321 31.26 -14.44 -27.59
N ARG A 322 30.23 -15.24 -27.90
CA ARG A 322 30.38 -16.69 -28.06
C ARG A 322 31.19 -17.05 -29.30
N GLN A 323 30.97 -16.37 -30.43
CA GLN A 323 31.65 -16.63 -31.70
C GLN A 323 33.09 -16.14 -31.71
N SER A 324 33.36 -14.93 -31.25
CA SER A 324 34.69 -14.29 -31.36
C SER A 324 35.63 -14.60 -30.19
N LEU A 325 35.09 -14.88 -29.00
CA LEU A 325 35.86 -15.06 -27.76
C LEU A 325 35.70 -16.46 -27.12
N GLY A 326 34.79 -17.30 -27.61
CA GLY A 326 34.58 -18.67 -27.10
C GLY A 326 34.14 -18.74 -25.63
N ARG A 327 33.67 -17.63 -25.05
CA ARG A 327 33.28 -17.54 -23.64
C ARG A 327 31.79 -17.18 -23.51
N GLN A 328 31.16 -17.69 -22.45
CA GLN A 328 29.79 -17.32 -22.11
C GLN A 328 29.77 -16.06 -21.23
N VAL A 329 28.86 -15.14 -21.53
CA VAL A 329 28.66 -13.88 -20.78
C VAL A 329 27.99 -14.18 -19.44
N CYS A 330 28.52 -13.59 -18.36
CA CYS A 330 28.00 -13.74 -17.00
C CYS A 330 26.57 -13.16 -16.85
N TRP A 331 25.79 -13.69 -15.92
CA TRP A 331 24.42 -13.21 -15.63
C TRP A 331 24.38 -11.75 -15.16
N ALA A 332 25.42 -11.29 -14.46
CA ALA A 332 25.51 -9.89 -14.02
C ALA A 332 25.53 -8.92 -15.20
N ASP A 333 26.36 -9.22 -16.21
CA ASP A 333 26.50 -8.41 -17.42
C ASP A 333 25.23 -8.43 -18.28
N ARG A 334 24.54 -9.58 -18.31
CA ARG A 334 23.23 -9.73 -18.97
C ARG A 334 22.16 -8.82 -18.35
N MET A 335 22.12 -8.74 -17.02
CA MET A 335 21.13 -7.91 -16.32
C MET A 335 21.35 -6.41 -16.51
N GLU A 336 22.56 -5.97 -16.89
CA GLU A 336 22.84 -4.55 -17.16
C GLU A 336 22.16 -4.02 -18.43
N PHE A 337 21.85 -4.90 -19.40
CA PHE A 337 21.07 -4.55 -20.58
C PHE A 337 19.58 -4.27 -20.26
N ILE A 338 19.07 -4.82 -19.15
CA ILE A 338 17.70 -4.61 -18.68
C ILE A 338 17.70 -3.43 -17.70
N ASN A 339 17.27 -2.27 -18.20
CA ASN A 339 17.21 -1.08 -17.35
C ASN A 339 16.01 -1.14 -16.39
N GLY A 340 16.29 -1.36 -15.10
CA GLY A 340 15.29 -1.45 -14.04
C GLY A 340 14.36 -0.24 -13.92
N TRP A 341 14.80 0.96 -14.30
CA TRP A 341 13.94 2.13 -14.34
C TRP A 341 12.82 2.03 -15.37
N TYR A 342 13.07 1.36 -16.51
CA TYR A 342 11.99 1.11 -17.48
C TYR A 342 11.01 0.07 -16.98
N LEU A 343 11.47 -0.94 -16.23
CA LEU A 343 10.58 -1.91 -15.60
C LEU A 343 9.66 -1.23 -14.58
N LEU A 344 10.22 -0.38 -13.71
CA LEU A 344 9.45 0.41 -12.74
C LEU A 344 8.40 1.30 -13.43
N LEU A 345 8.77 1.98 -14.53
CA LEU A 345 7.83 2.79 -15.30
C LEU A 345 6.72 1.95 -15.95
N ILE A 346 7.04 0.77 -16.49
CA ILE A 346 6.05 -0.15 -17.07
C ILE A 346 5.05 -0.60 -16.01
N ILE A 347 5.52 -1.00 -14.82
CA ILE A 347 4.65 -1.39 -13.71
C ILE A 347 3.74 -0.21 -13.33
N SER A 348 4.30 1.01 -13.20
CA SER A 348 3.52 2.20 -12.90
C SER A 348 2.46 2.51 -13.97
N ASP A 349 2.78 2.32 -15.25
CA ASP A 349 1.86 2.57 -16.36
C ASP A 349 0.71 1.56 -16.35
N VAL A 350 0.99 0.27 -16.10
CA VAL A 350 -0.04 -0.78 -15.99
C VAL A 350 -0.99 -0.47 -14.83
N LEU A 351 -0.46 -0.14 -13.65
CA LEU A 351 -1.27 0.23 -12.49
C LEU A 351 -2.14 1.47 -12.77
N THR A 352 -1.59 2.50 -13.43
CA THR A 352 -2.33 3.73 -13.77
C THR A 352 -3.45 3.46 -14.78
N ILE A 353 -3.21 2.60 -15.78
CA ILE A 353 -4.22 2.24 -16.79
C ILE A 353 -5.38 1.48 -16.14
N ILE A 354 -5.07 0.46 -15.33
CA ILE A 354 -6.10 -0.30 -14.59
C ILE A 354 -6.88 0.62 -13.67
N ALA A 355 -6.20 1.50 -12.93
CA ALA A 355 -6.84 2.46 -12.05
C ALA A 355 -7.74 3.46 -12.80
N SER A 356 -7.33 3.94 -13.98
CA SER A 356 -8.13 4.85 -14.80
C SER A 356 -9.42 4.18 -15.30
N PHE A 357 -9.37 2.89 -15.67
CA PHE A 357 -10.58 2.14 -16.02
C PHE A 357 -11.54 1.97 -14.83
N ILE A 358 -11.01 1.64 -13.65
CA ILE A 358 -11.83 1.53 -12.43
C ILE A 358 -12.42 2.89 -12.07
N LYS A 359 -11.64 3.97 -12.15
CA LYS A 359 -12.11 5.34 -11.89
C LYS A 359 -13.23 5.75 -12.84
N ILE A 360 -13.08 5.50 -14.15
CA ILE A 360 -14.14 5.75 -15.13
C ILE A 360 -15.40 4.95 -14.73
N GLY A 361 -15.26 3.68 -14.33
CA GLY A 361 -16.38 2.88 -13.85
C GLY A 361 -17.08 3.42 -12.59
N ILE A 362 -16.33 4.10 -11.72
CA ILE A 362 -16.86 4.82 -10.54
C ILE A 362 -17.60 6.09 -10.98
N GLU A 363 -17.01 6.87 -11.89
CA GLU A 363 -17.65 8.09 -12.42
C GLU A 363 -18.94 7.76 -13.20
N THR A 364 -18.98 6.63 -13.91
CA THR A 364 -20.19 6.11 -14.57
C THR A 364 -21.09 5.28 -13.65
N LYS A 365 -20.83 5.25 -12.34
CA LYS A 365 -21.65 4.60 -11.30
C LYS A 365 -21.90 3.08 -11.50
N ASN A 366 -21.05 2.41 -12.28
CA ASN A 366 -21.08 0.95 -12.45
C ASN A 366 -20.28 0.21 -11.37
N LEU A 367 -19.31 0.88 -10.74
CA LEU A 367 -18.44 0.33 -9.70
C LEU A 367 -18.42 1.26 -8.47
N SER A 368 -18.28 0.68 -7.28
CA SER A 368 -18.17 1.43 -6.01
C SER A 368 -16.90 1.10 -5.23
N SER A 369 -15.86 0.61 -5.91
CA SER A 369 -14.61 0.13 -5.30
C SER A 369 -13.55 1.24 -5.17
N TYR A 370 -13.85 2.27 -4.37
CA TYR A 370 -12.97 3.42 -4.15
C TYR A 370 -11.61 3.03 -3.54
N ASP A 371 -11.59 2.09 -2.58
CA ASP A 371 -10.37 1.66 -1.90
C ASP A 371 -9.34 1.06 -2.87
N VAL A 372 -9.79 0.17 -3.76
CA VAL A 372 -8.94 -0.48 -4.77
C VAL A 372 -8.39 0.56 -5.75
N CYS A 373 -9.26 1.46 -6.22
CA CYS A 373 -8.85 2.56 -7.09
C CYS A 373 -7.80 3.46 -6.41
N GLY A 374 -8.04 3.84 -5.16
CA GLY A 374 -7.13 4.67 -4.35
C GLY A 374 -5.76 4.01 -4.15
N ILE A 375 -5.71 2.72 -3.83
CA ILE A 375 -4.45 1.99 -3.68
C ILE A 375 -3.69 1.92 -5.02
N LEU A 376 -4.36 1.60 -6.12
CA LEU A 376 -3.72 1.52 -7.44
C LEU A 376 -3.23 2.89 -7.94
N MET A 377 -4.03 3.95 -7.79
CA MET A 377 -3.63 5.31 -8.15
C MET A 377 -2.51 5.84 -7.24
N GLY A 378 -2.59 5.61 -5.93
CA GLY A 378 -1.57 6.03 -4.98
C GLY A 378 -0.23 5.33 -5.21
N THR A 379 -0.24 4.00 -5.36
CA THR A 379 0.97 3.20 -5.62
C THR A 379 1.59 3.53 -6.99
N SER A 380 0.77 3.69 -8.03
CA SER A 380 1.28 4.10 -9.35
C SER A 380 1.92 5.49 -9.32
N THR A 381 1.29 6.46 -8.67
CA THR A 381 1.83 7.82 -8.53
C THR A 381 3.13 7.81 -7.73
N LEU A 382 3.21 7.04 -6.63
CA LEU A 382 4.44 6.85 -5.87
C LEU A 382 5.58 6.32 -6.76
N LEU A 383 5.32 5.29 -7.56
CA LEU A 383 6.31 4.74 -8.50
C LEU A 383 6.69 5.77 -9.59
N VAL A 384 5.74 6.53 -10.13
CA VAL A 384 6.02 7.59 -11.11
C VAL A 384 6.95 8.66 -10.52
N TRP A 385 6.71 9.08 -9.28
CA TRP A 385 7.57 10.04 -8.57
C TRP A 385 8.94 9.47 -8.21
N VAL A 386 9.03 8.21 -7.78
CA VAL A 386 10.33 7.51 -7.67
C VAL A 386 11.04 7.47 -9.02
N GLY A 387 10.31 7.33 -10.12
CA GLY A 387 10.83 7.41 -11.49
C GLY A 387 11.51 8.74 -11.81
N VAL A 388 11.19 9.84 -11.11
CA VAL A 388 11.86 11.15 -11.28
C VAL A 388 13.33 11.08 -10.88
N ILE A 389 13.68 10.22 -9.92
CA ILE A 389 15.06 10.02 -9.44
C ILE A 389 16.00 9.63 -10.59
N ARG A 390 15.49 8.89 -11.57
CA ARG A 390 16.22 8.57 -12.80
C ARG A 390 16.63 9.82 -13.59
N TYR A 391 15.77 10.83 -13.66
CA TYR A 391 16.10 12.07 -14.39
C TYR A 391 17.08 12.93 -13.60
N LEU A 392 17.02 12.86 -12.27
CA LEU A 392 18.04 13.47 -11.40
C LEU A 392 19.42 12.81 -11.56
N SER A 393 19.47 11.53 -11.93
CA SER A 393 20.73 10.82 -12.19
C SER A 393 21.54 11.37 -13.37
N PHE A 394 20.95 12.25 -14.22
CA PHE A 394 21.71 12.94 -15.27
C PHE A 394 22.69 13.97 -14.70
N PHE A 395 22.43 14.45 -13.49
CA PHE A 395 23.34 15.35 -12.77
C PHE A 395 24.36 14.53 -11.98
N GLN A 396 25.65 14.84 -12.18
CA GLN A 396 26.75 14.07 -11.61
C GLN A 396 26.71 14.00 -10.07
N LYS A 397 26.28 15.08 -9.40
CA LYS A 397 26.19 15.13 -7.92
C LYS A 397 25.12 14.17 -7.35
N TYR A 398 23.93 14.14 -7.95
CA TYR A 398 22.83 13.28 -7.48
C TYR A 398 23.03 11.81 -7.87
N ASN A 399 23.75 11.55 -8.96
CA ASN A 399 24.05 10.18 -9.38
C ASN A 399 24.88 9.41 -8.34
N ILE A 400 25.81 10.08 -7.63
CA ILE A 400 26.61 9.45 -6.57
C ILE A 400 25.71 8.81 -5.51
N LEU A 401 24.71 9.55 -5.02
CA LEU A 401 23.79 9.06 -3.99
C LEU A 401 22.99 7.81 -4.43
N ILE A 402 22.49 7.82 -5.67
CA ILE A 402 21.70 6.70 -6.22
C ILE A 402 22.58 5.46 -6.40
N VAL A 403 23.80 5.65 -6.89
CA VAL A 403 24.78 4.56 -7.04
C VAL A 403 25.18 4.02 -5.67
N THR A 404 25.31 4.87 -4.65
CA THR A 404 25.52 4.46 -3.25
C THR A 404 24.42 3.56 -2.75
N LEU A 405 23.16 3.94 -2.93
CA LEU A 405 22.03 3.11 -2.50
C LEU A 405 22.02 1.75 -3.22
N ARG A 406 22.27 1.73 -4.54
CA ARG A 406 22.33 0.49 -5.33
C ARG A 406 23.48 -0.43 -4.90
N ALA A 407 24.64 0.14 -4.57
CA ALA A 407 25.81 -0.63 -4.13
C ALA A 407 25.65 -1.14 -2.70
N ALA A 408 25.04 -0.37 -1.81
CA ALA A 408 24.75 -0.77 -0.44
C ALA A 408 23.66 -1.86 -0.36
N PHE A 409 22.69 -1.83 -1.27
CA PHE A 409 21.47 -2.66 -1.22
C PHE A 409 21.71 -4.17 -0.99
N PRO A 410 22.62 -4.87 -1.70
CA PRO A 410 22.84 -6.30 -1.48
C PRO A 410 23.43 -6.60 -0.09
N SER A 411 24.36 -5.76 0.38
CA SER A 411 24.97 -5.89 1.71
C SER A 411 23.93 -5.61 2.81
N VAL A 412 23.12 -4.58 2.62
CA VAL A 412 22.01 -4.22 3.51
C VAL A 412 21.00 -5.36 3.61
N ILE A 413 20.58 -5.97 2.48
CA ILE A 413 19.64 -7.11 2.52
C ILE A 413 20.21 -8.28 3.33
N ARG A 414 21.48 -8.64 3.13
CA ARG A 414 22.11 -9.74 3.88
C ARG A 414 22.10 -9.46 5.38
N PHE A 415 22.48 -8.24 5.76
CA PHE A 415 22.44 -7.80 7.14
C PHE A 415 21.01 -7.80 7.71
N CYS A 416 20.04 -7.27 6.95
CA CYS A 416 18.62 -7.29 7.31
C CYS A 416 18.09 -8.71 7.51
N CYS A 417 18.49 -9.70 6.72
CA CYS A 417 18.09 -11.10 6.92
C CYS A 417 18.59 -11.64 8.27
N CYS A 418 19.83 -11.34 8.65
CA CYS A 418 20.37 -11.72 9.96
C CYS A 418 19.64 -11.00 11.11
N ALA A 419 19.41 -9.69 10.97
CA ALA A 419 18.69 -8.91 11.96
C ALA A 419 17.22 -9.35 12.09
N ALA A 420 16.57 -9.70 10.98
CA ALA A 420 15.19 -10.19 10.94
C ALA A 420 15.03 -11.51 11.69
N ALA A 421 16.02 -12.41 11.64
CA ALA A 421 15.97 -13.65 12.41
C ALA A 421 15.96 -13.39 13.93
N ILE A 422 16.78 -12.45 14.40
CA ILE A 422 16.80 -12.03 15.81
C ILE A 422 15.48 -11.32 16.17
N TYR A 423 15.04 -10.42 15.30
CA TYR A 423 13.79 -9.66 15.47
C TYR A 423 12.58 -10.60 15.60
N LEU A 424 12.45 -11.60 14.74
CA LEU A 424 11.38 -12.60 14.83
C LEU A 424 11.46 -13.41 16.14
N GLY A 425 12.66 -13.72 16.64
CA GLY A 425 12.84 -14.33 17.95
C GLY A 425 12.25 -13.47 19.08
N TYR A 426 12.51 -12.16 19.06
CA TYR A 426 11.89 -11.21 19.98
C TYR A 426 10.37 -11.16 19.78
N VAL A 427 9.88 -10.99 18.54
CA VAL A 427 8.43 -10.95 18.24
C VAL A 427 7.70 -12.17 18.81
N PHE A 428 8.17 -13.39 18.55
CA PHE A 428 7.51 -14.60 19.07
C PHE A 428 7.58 -14.69 20.59
N CYS A 429 8.72 -14.35 21.19
CA CYS A 429 8.91 -14.37 22.63
C CYS A 429 8.02 -13.33 23.34
N GLY A 430 8.00 -12.09 22.86
CA GLY A 430 7.15 -11.02 23.36
C GLY A 430 5.67 -11.35 23.20
N TRP A 431 5.27 -11.92 22.06
CA TRP A 431 3.87 -12.30 21.82
C TRP A 431 3.35 -13.31 22.86
N ILE A 432 4.09 -14.40 23.10
CA ILE A 432 3.61 -15.45 24.01
C ILE A 432 3.75 -15.07 25.47
N VAL A 433 4.83 -14.37 25.87
CA VAL A 433 5.09 -14.04 27.27
C VAL A 433 4.34 -12.79 27.73
N LEU A 434 4.35 -11.73 26.92
CA LEU A 434 3.76 -10.43 27.28
C LEU A 434 2.33 -10.24 26.75
N GLY A 435 1.89 -11.03 25.76
CA GLY A 435 0.57 -10.88 25.13
C GLY A 435 -0.63 -10.93 26.08
N PRO A 436 -0.65 -11.81 27.11
CA PRO A 436 -1.74 -11.81 28.10
C PRO A 436 -1.77 -10.57 29.01
N TYR A 437 -0.63 -9.92 29.21
CA TYR A 437 -0.42 -8.89 30.24
C TYR A 437 -0.21 -7.47 29.68
N HIS A 438 -0.10 -7.32 28.36
CA HIS A 438 0.14 -6.03 27.71
C HIS A 438 -0.68 -5.90 26.43
N ALA A 439 -1.44 -4.80 26.31
CA ALA A 439 -2.34 -4.57 25.18
C ALA A 439 -1.63 -4.57 23.82
N LYS A 440 -0.44 -3.95 23.72
CA LYS A 440 0.36 -3.88 22.49
C LYS A 440 0.89 -5.26 22.03
N PHE A 441 0.98 -6.24 22.93
CA PHE A 441 1.52 -7.56 22.64
C PHE A 441 0.46 -8.63 22.32
N ARG A 442 -0.83 -8.27 22.20
CA ARG A 442 -1.93 -9.25 22.03
C ARG A 442 -1.89 -10.05 20.72
N SER A 443 -1.37 -9.46 19.64
CA SER A 443 -1.30 -10.10 18.33
C SER A 443 0.09 -9.97 17.72
N LEU A 444 0.47 -10.91 16.84
CA LEU A 444 1.77 -10.87 16.18
C LEU A 444 2.00 -9.56 15.39
N SER A 445 0.94 -9.00 14.76
CA SER A 445 1.02 -7.73 14.03
C SER A 445 1.33 -6.57 14.97
N THR A 446 0.55 -6.43 16.05
CA THR A 446 0.73 -5.34 17.01
C THR A 446 2.06 -5.44 17.76
N VAL A 447 2.55 -6.66 18.00
CA VAL A 447 3.90 -6.89 18.55
C VAL A 447 4.95 -6.37 17.58
N SER A 448 4.83 -6.68 16.29
CA SER A 448 5.76 -6.18 15.28
C SER A 448 5.67 -4.66 15.10
N GLU A 449 4.49 -4.07 15.16
CA GLU A 449 4.31 -2.62 15.13
C GLU A 449 4.99 -1.97 16.35
N CYS A 450 4.75 -2.50 17.55
CA CYS A 450 5.34 -2.03 18.80
C CYS A 450 6.88 -2.13 18.79
N LEU A 451 7.45 -3.29 18.44
CA LEU A 451 8.89 -3.47 18.39
C LEU A 451 9.54 -2.59 17.30
N PHE A 452 8.89 -2.41 16.15
CA PHE A 452 9.38 -1.51 15.10
C PHE A 452 9.34 -0.03 15.56
N SER A 453 8.28 0.41 16.24
CA SER A 453 8.21 1.73 16.87
C SER A 453 9.33 1.94 17.90
N LEU A 454 9.59 0.93 18.74
CA LEU A 454 10.66 0.97 19.74
C LEU A 454 12.05 1.08 19.13
N ILE A 455 12.34 0.42 18.00
CA ILE A 455 13.62 0.58 17.28
C ILE A 455 13.83 2.03 16.84
N ASN A 456 12.75 2.74 16.52
CA ASN A 456 12.76 4.16 16.14
C ASN A 456 12.64 5.12 17.34
N GLY A 457 12.59 4.61 18.57
CA GLY A 457 12.52 5.41 19.79
C GLY A 457 11.13 5.97 20.12
N ASP A 458 10.07 5.43 19.51
CA ASP A 458 8.69 5.84 19.76
C ASP A 458 8.06 5.01 20.89
N ASP A 459 7.22 5.67 21.71
CA ASP A 459 6.40 5.04 22.75
C ASP A 459 7.14 4.21 23.83
N MET A 460 8.44 4.45 24.04
CA MET A 460 9.27 3.65 24.96
C MET A 460 8.71 3.61 26.40
N PHE A 461 8.49 4.76 27.03
CA PHE A 461 8.03 4.79 28.42
C PHE A 461 6.64 4.16 28.59
N ALA A 462 5.73 4.41 27.63
CA ALA A 462 4.40 3.81 27.64
C ALA A 462 4.49 2.27 27.73
N THR A 463 5.33 1.65 26.90
CA THR A 463 5.54 0.19 26.92
C THR A 463 6.09 -0.35 28.25
N PHE A 464 6.93 0.40 28.95
CA PHE A 464 7.41 0.02 30.29
C PHE A 464 6.35 0.20 31.37
N SER A 465 5.52 1.24 31.25
CA SER A 465 4.53 1.61 32.27
C SER A 465 3.25 0.78 32.23
N GLU A 466 2.91 0.26 31.04
CA GLU A 466 1.66 -0.46 30.78
C GLU A 466 1.73 -1.95 31.15
N VAL A 467 2.90 -2.46 31.57
CA VAL A 467 3.04 -3.84 32.03
C VAL A 467 2.26 -4.04 33.32
N GLU A 468 1.22 -4.85 33.26
CA GLU A 468 0.38 -5.19 34.41
C GLU A 468 1.22 -5.88 35.50
N ARG A 469 1.18 -5.36 36.74
CA ARG A 469 1.97 -5.88 37.89
C ARG A 469 1.41 -7.19 38.47
N SER A 470 0.75 -8.02 37.67
CA SER A 470 0.09 -9.24 38.13
C SER A 470 1.08 -10.33 38.59
N GLY A 471 2.33 -10.30 38.10
CA GLY A 471 3.40 -11.19 38.57
C GLY A 471 4.78 -10.57 38.49
N THR A 472 5.53 -10.60 39.60
CA THR A 472 6.90 -10.07 39.69
C THR A 472 7.85 -10.70 38.68
N LEU A 473 7.68 -11.99 38.35
CA LEU A 473 8.50 -12.69 37.35
C LEU A 473 8.25 -12.17 35.94
N VAL A 474 6.99 -11.98 35.56
CA VAL A 474 6.61 -11.44 34.23
C VAL A 474 7.06 -9.99 34.11
N TRP A 475 6.89 -9.20 35.18
CA TRP A 475 7.37 -7.83 35.22
C TRP A 475 8.90 -7.79 35.06
N LEU A 476 9.66 -8.57 35.83
CA LEU A 476 11.12 -8.62 35.71
C LEU A 476 11.55 -9.08 34.31
N PHE A 477 10.89 -10.11 33.76
CA PHE A 477 11.14 -10.57 32.40
C PHE A 477 10.87 -9.46 31.38
N SER A 478 9.78 -8.71 31.52
CA SER A 478 9.44 -7.61 30.62
C SER A 478 10.51 -6.51 30.62
N GLN A 479 11.04 -6.17 31.79
CA GLN A 479 12.12 -5.18 31.91
C GLN A 479 13.36 -5.67 31.18
N VAL A 480 13.82 -6.89 31.49
CA VAL A 480 14.99 -7.49 30.84
C VAL A 480 14.78 -7.56 29.32
N TYR A 481 13.64 -8.08 28.87
CA TYR A 481 13.28 -8.22 27.47
C TYR A 481 13.32 -6.87 26.72
N LEU A 482 12.69 -5.82 27.26
CA LEU A 482 12.66 -4.51 26.62
C LEU A 482 14.05 -3.84 26.65
N TYR A 483 14.76 -3.88 27.78
CA TYR A 483 16.12 -3.31 27.86
C TYR A 483 17.09 -4.01 26.91
N THR A 484 17.07 -5.34 26.81
CA THR A 484 17.95 -6.07 25.88
C THR A 484 17.56 -5.80 24.43
N PHE A 485 16.27 -5.73 24.12
CA PHE A 485 15.80 -5.42 22.76
C PHE A 485 16.24 -4.01 22.33
N ILE A 486 15.93 -2.99 23.13
CA ILE A 486 16.22 -1.59 22.84
C ILE A 486 17.74 -1.38 22.72
N SER A 487 18.52 -1.87 23.69
CA SER A 487 19.98 -1.71 23.66
C SER A 487 20.63 -2.41 22.46
N LEU A 488 20.19 -3.63 22.13
CA LEU A 488 20.71 -4.38 20.99
C LEU A 488 20.35 -3.71 19.66
N PHE A 489 19.07 -3.40 19.44
CA PHE A 489 18.63 -2.91 18.13
C PHE A 489 19.00 -1.46 17.88
N ILE A 490 18.88 -0.58 18.87
CA ILE A 490 19.22 0.84 18.69
C ILE A 490 20.73 1.04 18.67
N TYR A 491 21.47 0.51 19.64
CA TYR A 491 22.90 0.83 19.72
C TYR A 491 23.78 -0.02 18.80
N MET A 492 23.45 -1.30 18.59
CA MET A 492 24.27 -2.19 17.77
C MET A 492 23.74 -2.30 16.33
N VAL A 493 22.50 -2.76 16.16
CA VAL A 493 21.96 -3.08 14.82
C VAL A 493 21.81 -1.82 13.96
N LEU A 494 21.20 -0.76 14.49
CA LEU A 494 21.01 0.50 13.76
C LEU A 494 22.36 1.17 13.44
N SER A 495 23.30 1.19 14.39
CA SER A 495 24.64 1.74 14.16
C SER A 495 25.40 0.98 13.06
N LEU A 496 25.31 -0.35 13.03
CA LEU A 496 25.90 -1.16 11.94
C LEU A 496 25.22 -0.90 10.60
N PHE A 497 23.89 -0.73 10.59
CA PHE A 497 23.15 -0.38 9.38
C PHE A 497 23.62 0.95 8.80
N ILE A 498 23.77 1.98 9.65
CA ILE A 498 24.31 3.29 9.26
C ILE A 498 25.75 3.14 8.75
N ALA A 499 26.60 2.41 9.46
CA ALA A 499 28.00 2.19 9.07
C ALA A 499 28.13 1.50 7.70
N LEU A 500 27.26 0.54 7.38
CA LEU A 500 27.25 -0.13 6.06
C LEU A 500 26.92 0.84 4.92
N ILE A 501 25.94 1.73 5.13
CA ILE A 501 25.56 2.74 4.12
C ILE A 501 26.67 3.78 3.97
N THR A 502 27.23 4.27 5.08
CA THR A 502 28.34 5.22 5.06
C THR A 502 29.58 4.62 4.38
N GLY A 503 29.93 3.36 4.67
CA GLY A 503 31.05 2.68 4.02
C GLY A 503 30.86 2.52 2.50
N ALA A 504 29.63 2.26 2.04
CA ALA A 504 29.32 2.24 0.61
C ALA A 504 29.42 3.64 -0.02
N TYR A 505 29.01 4.69 0.70
CA TYR A 505 29.15 6.07 0.26
C TYR A 505 30.63 6.47 0.09
N ASP A 506 31.47 6.16 1.07
CA ASP A 506 32.90 6.48 1.05
C ASP A 506 33.62 5.74 -0.08
N THR A 507 33.31 4.45 -0.29
CA THR A 507 33.88 3.67 -1.40
C THR A 507 33.55 4.29 -2.76
N ILE A 508 32.31 4.75 -2.96
CA ILE A 508 31.87 5.32 -4.26
C ILE A 508 32.43 6.72 -4.47
N THR A 509 32.51 7.54 -3.42
CA THR A 509 33.11 8.88 -3.53
C THR A 509 34.60 8.78 -3.86
N VAL A 510 35.35 7.88 -3.21
CA VAL A 510 36.76 7.62 -3.53
C VAL A 510 36.92 7.11 -4.96
N ASN A 511 36.15 6.10 -5.39
CA ASN A 511 36.19 5.61 -6.77
C ASN A 511 35.86 6.70 -7.79
N SER A 512 34.94 7.62 -7.45
CA SER A 512 34.60 8.79 -8.27
C SER A 512 35.75 9.76 -8.44
N VAL A 513 36.49 10.03 -7.36
CA VAL A 513 37.68 10.88 -7.39
C VAL A 513 38.82 10.21 -8.16
N THR A 514 39.08 8.92 -7.91
CA THR A 514 40.15 8.17 -8.59
C THR A 514 39.92 8.06 -10.09
N LEU A 515 38.68 7.78 -10.54
CA LEU A 515 38.39 7.73 -11.98
C LEU A 515 38.39 9.13 -12.62
N ALA A 516 38.01 10.19 -11.89
CA ALA A 516 38.19 11.57 -12.37
C ALA A 516 39.68 11.91 -12.54
N PHE A 517 40.53 11.46 -11.61
CA PHE A 517 41.97 11.61 -11.68
C PHE A 517 42.56 10.83 -12.86
N GLU A 518 42.14 9.59 -13.08
CA GLU A 518 42.60 8.74 -14.18
C GLU A 518 42.14 9.24 -15.57
N ILE A 519 40.93 9.81 -15.66
CA ILE A 519 40.44 10.46 -16.88
C ILE A 519 41.19 11.77 -17.13
N CYS A 520 41.50 12.56 -16.10
CA CYS A 520 42.30 13.77 -16.21
C CYS A 520 43.73 13.43 -16.64
N PHE A 521 44.35 12.41 -16.01
CA PHE A 521 45.70 11.93 -16.32
C PHE A 521 45.81 11.36 -17.73
N ARG A 522 44.82 10.61 -18.23
CA ARG A 522 44.79 10.18 -19.65
C ARG A 522 44.57 11.34 -20.62
N ARG A 523 43.98 12.46 -20.18
CA ARG A 523 43.78 13.66 -21.01
C ARG A 523 45.07 14.48 -21.08
N THR A 524 45.83 14.59 -19.99
CA THR A 524 47.18 15.18 -19.98
C THR A 524 48.23 14.29 -20.65
N SER A 525 48.18 12.96 -20.50
CA SER A 525 49.09 12.05 -21.22
C SER A 525 48.85 12.03 -22.74
N LYS A 526 47.63 12.30 -23.21
CA LYS A 526 47.33 12.50 -24.65
C LYS A 526 47.77 13.86 -25.19
N ILE A 527 48.03 14.84 -24.32
CA ILE A 527 48.61 16.13 -24.70
C ILE A 527 50.14 15.99 -24.78
N ASN A 528 50.78 15.22 -23.91
CA ASN A 528 52.24 15.03 -23.93
C ASN A 528 52.79 14.03 -24.97
N MET A 529 51.96 13.21 -25.62
CA MET A 529 52.45 12.24 -26.62
C MET A 529 52.31 12.72 -28.08
N LYS A 530 51.91 13.98 -28.29
CA LYS A 530 51.91 14.65 -29.60
C LYS A 530 53.00 15.72 -29.74
N GLU A 531 53.79 15.99 -28.70
CA GLU A 531 54.98 16.85 -28.75
C GLU A 531 56.30 16.07 -28.70
N LEU A 532 56.26 14.73 -28.85
CA LEU A 532 57.48 13.89 -28.84
C LEU A 532 57.52 12.81 -29.95
N ILE A 533 56.91 13.10 -31.10
CA ILE A 533 57.23 12.52 -32.42
C ILE A 533 57.18 13.70 -33.39
#